data_AF-A0A9D5BY14-F1
#
_entry.id   AF-A0A9D5BY14-F1
#
_cell.length_a   1.000
_cell.length_b   1.000
_cell.length_c   1.000
_cell.angle_alpha   90.00
_cell.angle_beta   90.00
_cell.angle_gamma   90.00
#
_symmetry.space_group_name_H-M   'P 1'
#
loop_
_entity.id
_entity.type
_entity.pdbx_description
1 polymer ?
#
loop_
_entity_poly.entity_id
_entity_poly.type
_entity_poly.pdbx_seq_one_letter_code
_entity_poly.pdbx_strand_id
1 'polypeptide(L)'
;MPGYAGRNMCRVMVDPDAPSPSDPNLKEYLHWLVTDIPGTTGTMFGNEVVCYESPRPSLGIHRYVFILYQQLGRQTVYAPGWRQNFCTRDFAELYNLGAPVAAVYFNCQRESGSGGRRMYL
;
A
#
# COMPACT_ATOMS: atom_id res chain seq x y z
N MET A 1 21.61 0.98 5.82
CA MET A 1 21.00 1.46 7.07
C MET A 1 21.30 0.46 8.18
N PRO A 2 22.37 0.64 8.98
CA PRO A 2 22.86 -0.36 9.95
C PRO A 2 21.86 -0.71 11.07
N GLY A 3 20.96 0.21 11.43
CA GLY A 3 20.04 0.04 12.56
C GLY A 3 18.90 -0.98 12.37
N TYR A 4 18.74 -1.53 11.17
CA TYR A 4 17.66 -2.47 10.84
C TYR A 4 18.14 -3.91 10.62
N ALA A 5 19.44 -4.18 10.79
CA ALA A 5 19.98 -5.53 10.71
C ALA A 5 19.30 -6.45 11.75
N GLY A 6 18.91 -7.65 11.32
CA GLY A 6 18.22 -8.62 12.19
C GLY A 6 16.74 -8.32 12.46
N ARG A 7 16.17 -7.25 11.89
CA ARG A 7 14.73 -6.94 12.00
C ARG A 7 13.96 -7.46 10.79
N ASN A 8 12.70 -7.80 11.01
CA ASN A 8 11.75 -8.14 9.95
C ASN A 8 10.87 -6.92 9.66
N MET A 9 10.62 -6.67 8.38
CA MET A 9 9.82 -5.55 7.92
C MET A 9 8.62 -6.03 7.12
N CYS A 10 7.54 -5.28 7.21
CA CYS A 10 6.34 -5.44 6.40
C CYS A 10 6.12 -4.19 5.56
N ARG A 11 5.95 -4.35 4.24
CA ARG A 11 5.58 -3.26 3.34
C ARG A 11 4.15 -3.43 2.86
N VAL A 12 3.38 -2.37 3.01
CA VAL A 12 2.00 -2.23 2.53
C VAL A 12 1.97 -1.19 1.41
N MET A 13 1.23 -1.44 0.34
CA MET A 13 0.89 -0.45 -0.68
C MET A 13 -0.63 -0.30 -0.75
N VAL A 14 -1.13 0.91 -0.55
CA VAL A 14 -2.57 1.20 -0.53
C VAL A 14 -2.95 2.40 -1.39
N ASP A 15 -4.20 2.41 -1.83
CA ASP A 15 -4.86 3.55 -2.49
C ASP A 15 -6.04 4.02 -1.61
N PRO A 16 -5.94 5.17 -0.91
CA PRO A 16 -7.00 5.72 -0.08
C PRO A 16 -8.08 6.45 -0.90
N ASP A 17 -7.89 6.58 -2.21
CA ASP A 17 -8.73 7.33 -3.12
C ASP A 17 -9.57 6.39 -4.01
N ALA A 18 -9.62 5.09 -3.74
CA ALA A 18 -10.39 4.14 -4.54
C ALA A 18 -11.91 4.22 -4.27
N PRO A 19 -12.77 4.16 -5.32
CA PRO A 19 -12.44 4.13 -6.75
C PRO A 19 -12.19 5.51 -7.36
N SER A 20 -12.52 6.59 -6.65
CA SER A 20 -12.16 7.96 -7.04
C SER A 20 -11.91 8.85 -5.81
N PRO A 21 -11.03 9.87 -5.90
CA PRO A 21 -10.75 10.76 -4.76
C PRO A 21 -11.98 11.52 -4.26
N SER A 22 -12.96 11.76 -5.15
CA SER A 22 -14.21 12.48 -4.85
C SER A 22 -15.27 11.60 -4.18
N ASP A 23 -15.25 10.30 -4.42
CA ASP A 23 -16.13 9.31 -3.79
C ASP A 23 -15.34 8.03 -3.47
N PRO A 24 -14.53 8.06 -2.39
CA PRO A 24 -13.59 6.99 -2.07
C PRO A 24 -14.27 5.90 -1.21
N ASN A 25 -15.34 5.28 -1.71
CA ASN A 25 -16.14 4.31 -0.99
C ASN A 25 -15.53 2.90 -0.87
N LEU A 26 -14.40 2.63 -1.53
CA LEU A 26 -13.62 1.39 -1.44
C LEU A 26 -12.30 1.58 -0.67
N LYS A 27 -12.10 2.75 -0.05
CA LYS A 27 -10.85 3.08 0.65
C LYS A 27 -10.63 2.26 1.92
N GLU A 28 -9.42 1.87 2.25
CA GLU A 28 -8.23 1.87 1.39
C GLU A 28 -8.24 0.61 0.51
N TYR A 29 -7.75 0.69 -0.73
CA TYR A 29 -7.58 -0.49 -1.58
C TYR A 29 -6.14 -1.01 -1.46
N LEU A 30 -5.99 -2.26 -1.03
CA LEU A 30 -4.68 -2.91 -0.87
C LEU A 30 -4.13 -3.38 -2.22
N HIS A 31 -3.07 -2.71 -2.69
CA HIS A 31 -2.37 -3.05 -3.93
C HIS A 31 -1.31 -4.12 -3.75
N TRP A 32 -0.57 -4.08 -2.64
CA TRP A 32 0.56 -4.98 -2.42
C TRP A 32 0.84 -5.17 -0.93
N LEU A 33 1.11 -6.40 -0.50
CA LEU A 33 1.54 -6.72 0.87
C LEU A 33 2.68 -7.72 0.84
N VAL A 34 3.84 -7.30 1.37
CA VAL A 34 5.01 -8.16 1.52
C VAL A 34 5.43 -8.14 2.99
N THR A 35 5.57 -9.31 3.58
CA THR A 35 5.97 -9.50 4.99
C THR A 35 7.35 -10.11 5.06
N ASP A 36 7.90 -10.21 6.26
CA ASP A 36 9.15 -10.90 6.57
C ASP A 36 10.36 -10.44 5.73
N ILE A 37 10.36 -9.17 5.31
CA ILE A 37 11.48 -8.57 4.57
C ILE A 37 12.65 -8.39 5.55
N PRO A 38 13.83 -8.97 5.30
CA PRO A 38 15.00 -8.67 6.12
C PRO A 38 15.33 -7.17 6.07
N GLY A 39 15.51 -6.52 7.21
CA GLY A 39 15.54 -5.04 7.31
C GLY A 39 16.66 -4.32 6.55
N THR A 40 17.63 -5.05 6.00
CA THR A 40 18.72 -4.51 5.16
C THR A 40 18.58 -4.87 3.69
N THR A 41 17.50 -5.53 3.29
CA THR A 41 17.25 -6.00 1.92
C THR A 41 15.97 -5.38 1.36
N GLY A 42 15.46 -5.95 0.27
CA GLY A 42 14.24 -5.49 -0.41
C GLY A 42 13.18 -6.58 -0.49
N THR A 43 12.06 -6.25 -1.12
CA THR A 43 10.86 -7.10 -1.10
C THR A 43 10.98 -8.41 -1.86
N MET A 44 12.00 -8.55 -2.70
CA MET A 44 12.36 -9.84 -3.32
C MET A 44 12.78 -10.91 -2.31
N PHE A 45 13.18 -10.51 -1.10
CA PHE A 45 13.62 -11.41 -0.03
C PHE A 45 12.55 -11.61 1.05
N GLY A 46 11.39 -10.95 0.91
CA GLY A 46 10.25 -11.12 1.81
C GLY A 46 9.30 -12.21 1.32
N ASN A 47 8.20 -12.36 2.05
CA ASN A 47 7.07 -13.20 1.71
C ASN A 47 5.95 -12.35 1.11
N GLU A 48 5.68 -12.51 -0.18
CA GLU A 48 4.57 -11.82 -0.84
C GLU A 48 3.25 -12.51 -0.49
N VAL A 49 2.48 -11.90 0.42
CA VAL A 49 1.21 -12.47 0.91
C VAL A 49 -0.01 -11.92 0.17
N VAL A 50 0.11 -10.73 -0.44
CA VAL A 50 -0.86 -10.21 -1.39
C VAL A 50 -0.07 -9.73 -2.59
N CYS A 51 -0.24 -10.36 -3.75
CA CYS A 51 0.52 -10.06 -4.96
C CYS A 51 0.33 -8.60 -5.41
N TYR A 52 1.38 -8.00 -5.98
CA TYR A 52 1.30 -6.65 -6.54
C TYR A 52 0.21 -6.54 -7.61
N GLU A 53 -0.70 -5.59 -7.42
CA GLU A 53 -1.67 -5.17 -8.42
C GLU A 53 -1.31 -3.76 -8.91
N SER A 54 -0.99 -3.62 -10.19
CA SER A 54 -0.59 -2.34 -10.79
C SER A 54 -1.68 -1.26 -10.63
N PRO A 55 -1.32 -0.02 -10.24
CA PRO A 55 -2.20 1.15 -10.29
C PRO A 55 -2.91 1.32 -11.63
N ARG A 56 -4.23 1.40 -11.62
CA ARG A 56 -5.07 1.65 -12.82
C ARG A 56 -6.22 2.60 -12.48
N PRO A 57 -5.91 3.84 -12.06
CA PRO A 57 -6.95 4.80 -11.68
C PRO A 57 -7.83 5.13 -12.89
N SER A 58 -9.15 5.07 -12.70
CA SER A 58 -10.13 5.35 -13.75
C SER A 58 -10.55 6.83 -13.75
N LEU A 59 -10.64 7.45 -12.57
CA LEU A 59 -11.18 8.80 -12.35
C LEU A 59 -10.34 9.59 -11.36
N GLY A 60 -9.91 10.79 -11.75
CA GLY A 60 -9.14 11.69 -10.89
C GLY A 60 -7.68 11.27 -10.69
N ILE A 61 -7.02 11.91 -9.72
CA ILE A 61 -5.62 11.69 -9.34
C ILE A 61 -5.62 10.93 -8.01
N HIS A 62 -5.12 9.70 -8.02
CA HIS A 62 -5.05 8.83 -6.85
C HIS A 62 -3.67 8.92 -6.19
N ARG A 63 -3.64 8.81 -4.87
CA ARG A 63 -2.42 8.69 -4.07
C ARG A 63 -2.12 7.22 -3.80
N TYR A 64 -1.01 6.73 -4.31
CA TYR A 64 -0.54 5.39 -3.97
C TYR A 64 0.52 5.49 -2.88
N VAL A 65 0.21 4.94 -1.71
CA VAL A 65 1.03 5.08 -0.51
C VAL A 65 1.75 3.78 -0.23
N PHE A 66 3.08 3.82 -0.17
CA PHE A 66 3.91 2.76 0.39
C PHE A 66 4.19 3.05 1.86
N ILE A 67 3.96 2.06 2.71
CA ILE A 67 4.14 2.15 4.16
C ILE A 67 5.01 0.99 4.61
N LEU A 68 6.04 1.27 5.41
CA LEU A 68 6.95 0.27 5.95
C LEU A 68 6.78 0.19 7.47
N TYR A 69 6.52 -1.01 7.97
CA TYR A 69 6.42 -1.34 9.38
C TYR A 69 7.53 -2.28 9.81
N GLN A 70 7.90 -2.20 11.10
CA GLN A 70 8.73 -3.21 11.74
C GLN A 70 7.85 -4.29 12.35
N GLN A 71 8.11 -5.55 12.03
CA GLN A 71 7.47 -6.70 12.67
C GLN A 71 8.16 -7.05 14.00
N LEU A 72 7.39 -7.57 14.94
CA LEU A 72 7.93 -8.12 16.20
C LEU A 72 8.68 -9.44 15.99
N GLY A 73 8.38 -10.16 14.90
CA GLY A 73 9.02 -11.43 14.56
C GLY A 73 8.59 -11.93 13.18
N ARG A 74 9.21 -13.02 12.72
CA ARG A 74 8.90 -13.65 11.43
C ARG A 74 7.54 -14.38 11.49
N GLN A 75 6.82 -14.47 10.35
CA GLN A 75 5.54 -15.19 10.23
C GLN A 75 4.45 -14.71 11.20
N THR A 76 4.47 -13.42 11.55
CA THR A 76 3.52 -12.79 12.48
C THR A 76 2.36 -12.07 11.79
N VAL A 77 2.48 -11.82 10.47
CA VAL A 77 1.54 -11.00 9.69
C VAL A 77 0.96 -11.85 8.57
N TYR A 78 -0.36 -11.78 8.37
CA TYR A 78 -1.09 -12.56 7.38
C TYR A 78 -1.87 -11.68 6.41
N ALA A 79 -2.27 -12.25 5.27
CA ALA A 79 -3.07 -11.55 4.28
C ALA A 79 -4.52 -11.33 4.78
N PRO A 80 -5.12 -10.16 4.48
CA PRO A 80 -6.56 -9.99 4.64
C PRO A 80 -7.34 -10.82 3.62
N GLY A 81 -8.63 -11.06 3.88
CA GLY A 81 -9.50 -11.82 2.96
C GLY A 81 -9.88 -11.08 1.68
N TRP A 82 -9.71 -9.75 1.63
CA TRP A 82 -10.09 -8.90 0.51
C TRP A 82 -9.21 -7.64 0.46
N ARG A 83 -9.22 -6.92 -0.68
CA ARG A 83 -8.36 -5.75 -0.92
C ARG A 83 -9.03 -4.42 -0.58
N GLN A 84 -10.31 -4.29 -0.91
CA GLN A 84 -11.12 -3.09 -0.70
C GLN A 84 -11.46 -2.86 0.78
N ASN A 85 -11.68 -1.62 1.20
CA ASN A 85 -12.00 -1.32 2.61
C ASN A 85 -10.93 -1.86 3.59
N PHE A 86 -9.68 -1.94 3.13
CA PHE A 86 -8.54 -2.18 4.01
C PHE A 86 -8.35 -0.96 4.91
N CYS A 87 -7.97 -1.20 6.17
CA CYS A 87 -7.64 -0.16 7.12
C CYS A 87 -6.20 -0.37 7.60
N THR A 88 -5.28 0.46 7.12
CA THR A 88 -3.87 0.38 7.51
C THR A 88 -3.68 0.52 9.03
N ARG A 89 -4.49 1.36 9.68
CA ARG A 89 -4.41 1.57 11.14
C ARG A 89 -4.79 0.31 11.91
N ASP A 90 -5.96 -0.26 11.61
CA ASP A 90 -6.45 -1.47 12.28
C ASP A 90 -5.51 -2.65 12.00
N PHE A 91 -4.94 -2.73 10.80
CA PHE A 91 -3.90 -3.70 10.45
C PHE A 91 -2.65 -3.57 11.32
N ALA A 92 -2.15 -2.34 11.51
CA ALA A 92 -0.98 -2.09 12.35
C ALA A 92 -1.24 -2.41 13.83
N GLU A 93 -2.44 -2.12 14.33
CA GLU A 93 -2.87 -2.46 15.68
C GLU A 93 -3.02 -3.97 15.87
N LEU A 94 -3.72 -4.65 14.96
CA LEU A 94 -3.95 -6.11 14.99
C LEU A 94 -2.64 -6.90 15.07
N TYR A 95 -1.63 -6.48 14.30
CA TYR A 95 -0.33 -7.16 14.23
C TYR A 95 0.75 -6.53 15.11
N ASN A 96 0.40 -5.59 16.00
CA ASN A 96 1.33 -4.91 16.91
C ASN A 96 2.55 -4.31 16.19
N LEU A 97 2.33 -3.71 15.02
CA LEU A 97 3.38 -3.14 14.16
C LEU A 97 3.85 -1.76 14.65
N GLY A 98 3.06 -1.12 15.50
CA GLY A 98 3.35 0.22 16.02
C GLY A 98 3.29 1.30 14.93
N ALA A 99 4.08 2.37 15.11
CA ALA A 99 4.16 3.46 14.14
C ALA A 99 4.94 3.03 12.88
N PRO A 100 4.58 3.56 11.69
CA PRO A 100 5.34 3.29 10.47
C PRO A 100 6.79 3.79 10.61
N VAL A 101 7.74 2.97 10.16
CA VAL A 101 9.17 3.30 10.09
C VAL A 101 9.44 4.31 8.98
N ALA A 102 8.71 4.17 7.87
CA ALA A 102 8.76 5.07 6.73
C ALA A 102 7.43 5.03 5.96
N ALA A 103 7.11 6.13 5.29
CA ALA A 103 6.03 6.20 4.33
C ALA A 103 6.41 7.12 3.17
N VAL A 104 6.01 6.76 1.96
CA VAL A 104 6.16 7.58 0.76
C VAL A 104 4.92 7.39 -0.10
N TYR A 105 4.51 8.43 -0.82
CA TYR A 105 3.42 8.33 -1.77
C TYR A 105 3.78 8.94 -3.12
N PHE A 106 3.07 8.51 -4.15
CA PHE A 106 3.10 9.15 -5.47
C PHE A 106 1.68 9.34 -5.98
N ASN A 107 1.51 10.33 -6.85
CA ASN A 107 0.24 10.58 -7.52
C ASN A 107 0.22 9.84 -8.86
N CYS A 108 -0.92 9.25 -9.20
CA CYS A 108 -1.14 8.61 -10.49
C CYS A 108 -2.56 8.89 -10.98
N GLN A 109 -2.70 9.10 -12.28
CA GLN A 109 -3.97 9.30 -12.97
C GLN A 109 -3.95 8.50 -14.26
N ARG A 110 -5.12 8.31 -14.86
CA ARG A 110 -5.23 7.72 -16.20
C ARG A 110 -4.40 8.51 -17.19
N GLU A 111 -3.67 7.82 -18.08
CA GLU A 111 -2.76 8.42 -19.07
C GLU A 111 -3.44 9.49 -19.93
N SER A 112 -4.68 9.24 -20.38
CA SER A 112 -5.47 10.20 -21.16
C SER A 112 -5.96 11.42 -20.36
N GLY A 113 -5.62 11.52 -19.07
CA GLY A 113 -6.13 12.51 -18.13
C GLY A 113 -7.60 12.30 -17.74
N SER A 114 -8.05 13.13 -16.80
CA SER A 114 -9.44 13.22 -16.34
C SER A 114 -10.28 14.22 -17.17
N GLY A 115 -9.65 14.90 -18.14
CA GLY A 115 -10.30 15.91 -18.97
C GLY A 115 -11.14 15.28 -20.08
N GLY A 116 -12.46 15.38 -19.96
CA GLY A 116 -13.34 15.20 -21.11
C GLY A 116 -12.92 16.17 -22.22
N ARG A 117 -12.84 15.69 -23.46
CA ARG A 117 -12.71 16.57 -24.64
C ARG A 117 -13.82 17.62 -24.56
N ARG A 118 -13.48 18.87 -24.24
CA ARG A 118 -14.34 20.00 -24.54
C ARG A 118 -14.22 20.23 -26.05
N MET A 119 -15.01 19.50 -26.82
CA MET A 119 -15.23 19.81 -28.23
C MET A 119 -15.94 21.17 -28.23
N TYR A 120 -15.20 22.24 -28.53
CA TYR A 120 -15.85 23.42 -29.09
C TYR A 120 -16.28 23.04 -30.52
N LEU A 121 -17.53 23.41 -30.83
CA LEU A 121 -18.26 23.14 -32.07
C LEU A 121 -17.41 23.30 -33.34
#